data_AF-A0A3P8V3D0-F1
#
_entry.id   AF-A0A3P8V3D0-F1
#
_cell.length_a   1.000
_cell.length_b   1.000
_cell.length_c   1.000
_cell.angle_alpha   90.00
_cell.angle_beta   90.00
_cell.angle_gamma   90.00
#
_symmetry.space_group_name_H-M   'P 1'
#
loop_
_entity.id
_entity.type
_entity.pdbx_description
1 polymer ?
#
loop_
_entity_poly.entity_id
_entity_poly.type
_entity_poly.pdbx_seq_one_letter_code
_entity_poly.pdbx_strand_id
1 'polypeptide(L)'
;CTDPHSRSLTFLYLSVTKRQESTFTDPRPQVETLGEINRRKKEKNTAPPPDKSARIAAVGFLTRFLRVKGHVNDRQVQTFSQSLHDILAEQYKHHWFPDRPCKGSGYRCIRINHKMDPLVWQAGQRIGLTIQQLYLLLPTELTLWVDPFEVSYRIGEDGSICVLYESKPGPIMMPVNTTSAAIGSSSGNSGAMNPMVDSHISCKEELMVLGRTSPSKAYNMMTVSS
;
A
#
# COMPACT_ATOMS: atom_id res chain seq x y z
N CYS A 1 64.11 -36.00 33.92
CA CYS A 1 64.07 -34.94 32.91
C CYS A 1 63.11 -35.37 31.80
N THR A 2 61.91 -34.81 31.78
CA THR A 2 60.87 -35.10 30.78
C THR A 2 60.78 -33.93 29.81
N ASP A 3 61.06 -34.20 28.54
CA ASP A 3 60.96 -33.27 27.41
C ASP A 3 59.61 -33.50 26.68
N PRO A 4 58.78 -32.47 26.41
CA PRO A 4 57.43 -32.66 25.88
C PRO A 4 57.35 -32.32 24.39
N HIS A 5 57.92 -33.13 23.50
CA HIS A 5 57.67 -33.01 22.06
C HIS A 5 57.67 -34.38 21.35
N SER A 6 56.62 -35.18 21.57
CA SER A 6 56.29 -36.29 20.65
C SER A 6 54.83 -36.76 20.81
N ARG A 7 53.88 -35.85 20.57
CA ARG A 7 52.45 -36.20 20.38
C ARG A 7 51.79 -35.29 19.36
N SER A 8 52.35 -35.27 18.16
CA SER A 8 51.65 -34.80 16.96
C SER A 8 51.53 -36.00 16.02
N LEU A 9 50.42 -36.10 15.29
CA LEU A 9 50.16 -37.03 14.18
C LEU A 9 49.44 -38.37 14.45
N THR A 10 48.59 -38.48 15.47
CA THR A 10 47.62 -39.62 15.53
C THR A 10 46.15 -39.23 15.68
N PHE A 11 45.84 -37.94 15.87
CA PHE A 11 44.44 -37.48 16.02
C PHE A 11 43.79 -36.91 14.75
N LEU A 12 44.51 -36.85 13.63
CA LEU A 12 43.98 -36.30 12.37
C LEU A 12 43.45 -37.35 11.39
N TYR A 13 43.46 -38.64 11.75
CA TYR A 13 43.09 -39.73 10.83
C TYR A 13 41.74 -40.42 11.11
N LEU A 14 40.95 -39.97 12.10
CA LEU A 14 39.70 -40.66 12.51
C LEU A 14 38.50 -39.75 12.75
N SER A 15 38.36 -38.63 12.02
CA SER A 15 37.12 -37.83 12.07
C SER A 15 36.61 -37.33 10.72
N VAL A 16 37.19 -37.78 9.60
CA VAL A 16 36.70 -37.49 8.23
C VAL A 16 35.64 -38.51 7.76
N THR A 17 34.94 -39.18 8.68
CA THR A 17 33.83 -40.08 8.34
C THR A 17 32.65 -39.86 9.28
N LYS A 18 32.04 -38.67 9.21
CA LYS A 18 30.60 -38.53 9.48
C LYS A 18 29.92 -38.31 8.14
N ARG A 19 29.49 -39.41 7.51
CA ARG A 19 28.54 -39.41 6.40
C ARG A 19 27.32 -38.63 6.85
N GLN A 20 27.08 -37.47 6.25
CA GLN A 20 25.74 -36.92 6.15
C GLN A 20 24.99 -37.78 5.13
N GLU A 21 24.04 -38.58 5.61
CA GLU A 21 22.89 -38.95 4.77
C GLU A 21 22.06 -37.69 4.55
N SER A 22 22.51 -36.87 3.58
CA SER A 22 21.64 -35.88 2.96
C SER A 22 20.81 -36.67 1.95
N THR A 23 19.50 -36.72 2.16
CA THR A 23 18.54 -37.16 1.17
C THR A 23 18.65 -36.22 -0.03
N PHE A 24 19.52 -36.59 -0.98
CA PHE A 24 19.55 -36.01 -2.33
C PHE A 24 18.25 -36.42 -3.00
N THR A 25 17.21 -35.64 -2.76
CA THR A 25 15.99 -35.69 -3.56
C THR A 25 16.34 -35.05 -4.89
N ASP A 26 16.40 -35.89 -5.92
CA ASP A 26 16.48 -35.48 -7.31
C ASP A 26 15.40 -34.41 -7.58
N PRO A 27 15.76 -33.17 -7.98
CA PRO A 27 14.76 -32.17 -8.32
C PRO A 27 14.16 -32.56 -9.66
N ARG A 28 13.14 -33.43 -9.64
CA ARG A 28 12.27 -33.60 -10.80
C ARG A 28 11.83 -32.20 -11.26
N PRO A 29 11.94 -31.86 -12.55
CA PRO A 29 11.28 -30.68 -13.05
C PRO A 29 9.79 -30.83 -12.72
N GLN A 30 9.27 -29.92 -11.89
CA GLN A 30 7.85 -29.85 -11.59
C GLN A 30 7.14 -29.61 -12.92
N VAL A 31 6.55 -30.66 -13.49
CA VAL A 31 5.74 -30.56 -14.71
C VAL A 31 4.46 -29.86 -14.29
N GLU A 32 4.46 -28.53 -14.35
CA GLU A 32 3.26 -27.73 -14.06
C GLU A 32 2.13 -28.19 -14.99
N THR A 33 0.98 -28.51 -14.41
CA THR A 33 -0.17 -28.97 -15.18
C THR A 33 -0.67 -27.84 -16.09
N LEU A 34 -1.21 -28.19 -17.25
CA LEU A 34 -1.79 -27.20 -18.17
C LEU A 34 -2.87 -26.33 -17.46
N GLY A 35 -3.56 -26.89 -16.45
CA GLY A 35 -4.49 -26.19 -15.59
C GLY A 35 -3.83 -25.10 -14.72
N GLU A 36 -2.67 -25.38 -14.12
CA GLU A 36 -1.91 -24.40 -13.33
C GLU A 36 -1.32 -23.30 -14.21
N ILE A 37 -0.80 -23.66 -15.38
CA ILE A 37 -0.29 -22.72 -16.39
C ILE A 37 -1.42 -21.79 -16.84
N ASN A 38 -2.60 -22.34 -17.12
CA ASN A 38 -3.77 -21.57 -17.54
C ASN A 38 -4.32 -20.69 -16.41
N ARG A 39 -4.29 -21.16 -15.15
CA ARG A 39 -4.67 -20.36 -13.98
C ARG A 39 -3.74 -19.18 -13.77
N ARG A 40 -2.42 -19.38 -13.84
CA ARG A 40 -1.44 -18.28 -13.77
C ARG A 40 -1.55 -17.33 -14.95
N LYS A 41 -1.79 -17.82 -16.18
CA LYS A 41 -2.04 -16.96 -17.34
C LYS A 41 -3.32 -16.13 -17.14
N LYS A 42 -4.38 -16.72 -16.58
CA LYS A 42 -5.62 -16.01 -16.25
C LYS A 42 -5.42 -14.96 -15.16
N GLU A 43 -4.70 -15.28 -14.08
CA GLU A 43 -4.34 -14.32 -13.02
C GLU A 43 -3.46 -13.16 -13.53
N LYS A 44 -2.55 -13.43 -14.48
CA LYS A 44 -1.70 -12.39 -15.10
C LYS A 44 -2.46 -11.50 -16.08
N ASN A 45 -3.52 -12.01 -16.71
CA ASN A 45 -4.31 -11.29 -17.73
C ASN A 45 -5.57 -10.60 -17.16
N THR A 46 -5.92 -10.86 -15.90
CA THR A 46 -7.04 -10.19 -15.24
C THR A 46 -6.52 -8.92 -14.57
N ALA A 47 -7.21 -7.79 -14.76
CA ALA A 47 -6.88 -6.57 -14.03
C ALA A 47 -6.88 -6.87 -12.51
N PRO A 48 -5.86 -6.41 -11.76
CA PRO A 48 -5.83 -6.61 -10.32
C PRO A 48 -7.12 -6.06 -9.70
N PRO A 49 -7.67 -6.73 -8.67
CA PRO A 49 -8.84 -6.21 -8.01
C PRO A 49 -8.54 -4.77 -7.50
N PRO A 50 -9.55 -3.88 -7.50
CA PRO A 50 -9.33 -2.44 -7.31
C PRO A 50 -8.64 -2.09 -5.99
N ASP A 51 -8.72 -2.97 -4.99
CA ASP A 51 -7.99 -2.88 -3.72
C ASP A 51 -6.46 -3.02 -3.86
N LYS A 52 -6.01 -3.80 -4.83
CA LYS A 52 -4.60 -4.04 -5.12
C LYS A 52 -4.01 -2.92 -5.98
N SER A 53 -4.78 -2.39 -6.94
CA SER A 53 -4.33 -1.30 -7.84
C SER A 53 -3.93 -0.03 -7.09
N ALA A 54 -4.76 0.42 -6.13
CA ALA A 54 -4.47 1.62 -5.33
C ALA A 54 -3.16 1.49 -4.54
N ARG A 55 -2.95 0.34 -3.87
CA ARG A 55 -1.69 0.08 -3.14
C ARG A 55 -0.47 0.05 -4.07
N ILE A 56 -0.59 -0.59 -5.23
CA ILE A 56 0.49 -0.61 -6.23
C ILE A 56 0.85 0.82 -6.68
N ALA A 57 -0.14 1.66 -6.96
CA ALA A 57 0.09 3.05 -7.33
C ALA A 57 0.84 3.83 -6.23
N ALA A 58 0.38 3.73 -4.98
CA ALA A 58 1.01 4.38 -3.83
C ALA A 58 2.46 3.94 -3.62
N VAL A 59 2.72 2.63 -3.68
CA VAL A 59 4.07 2.05 -3.54
C VAL A 59 4.99 2.49 -4.68
N GLY A 60 4.48 2.49 -5.92
CA GLY A 60 5.21 2.94 -7.10
C GLY A 60 5.62 4.41 -7.00
N PHE A 61 4.73 5.26 -6.48
CA PHE A 61 5.01 6.67 -6.25
C PHE A 61 6.13 6.88 -5.22
N LEU A 62 6.07 6.21 -4.06
CA LEU A 62 7.13 6.28 -3.06
C LEU A 62 8.47 5.75 -3.59
N THR A 63 8.42 4.65 -4.34
CA THR A 63 9.58 4.04 -4.97
C THR A 63 10.30 4.98 -5.94
N ARG A 64 9.56 5.87 -6.63
CA ARG A 64 10.15 6.83 -7.57
C ARG A 64 11.15 7.75 -6.88
N PHE A 65 10.88 8.20 -5.64
CA PHE A 65 11.81 9.04 -4.88
C PHE A 65 13.13 8.32 -4.55
N LEU A 66 13.07 7.03 -4.23
CA LEU A 66 14.27 6.22 -3.94
C LEU A 66 15.17 6.06 -5.16
N ARG A 67 14.58 6.00 -6.37
CA ARG A 67 15.31 5.88 -7.64
C ARG A 67 16.01 7.17 -8.05
N VAL A 68 15.37 8.33 -7.85
CA VAL A 68 15.85 9.63 -8.37
C VAL A 68 17.22 10.01 -7.84
N LYS A 69 17.54 9.67 -6.59
CA LYS A 69 18.80 10.10 -5.96
C LYS A 69 19.95 9.11 -6.07
N GLY A 70 19.80 7.99 -6.78
CA GLY A 70 20.91 7.09 -7.14
C GLY A 70 21.58 6.32 -5.98
N HIS A 71 21.07 6.40 -4.76
CA HIS A 71 21.63 5.71 -3.58
C HIS A 71 21.07 4.29 -3.37
N VAL A 72 20.06 3.89 -4.15
CA VAL A 72 19.33 2.63 -3.99
C VAL A 72 19.37 1.87 -5.31
N ASN A 73 19.91 0.65 -5.30
CA ASN A 73 19.99 -0.19 -6.51
C ASN A 73 18.64 -0.86 -6.84
N ASP A 74 18.52 -1.40 -8.06
CA ASP A 74 17.25 -2.00 -8.52
C ASP A 74 16.75 -3.13 -7.63
N ARG A 75 17.64 -3.98 -7.12
CA ARG A 75 17.25 -5.08 -6.22
C ARG A 75 16.69 -4.54 -4.91
N GLN A 76 17.32 -3.53 -4.31
CA GLN A 76 16.81 -2.87 -3.12
C GLN A 76 15.46 -2.21 -3.42
N VAL A 77 15.31 -1.54 -4.56
CA VAL A 77 14.03 -0.95 -4.93
C VAL A 77 12.92 -2.01 -5.05
N GLN A 78 13.18 -3.14 -5.71
CA GLN A 78 12.19 -4.22 -5.80
C GLN A 78 11.83 -4.78 -4.42
N THR A 79 12.82 -4.99 -3.55
CA THR A 79 12.59 -5.45 -2.18
C THR A 79 11.77 -4.43 -1.37
N PHE A 80 12.07 -3.14 -1.49
CA PHE A 80 11.30 -2.07 -0.83
C PHE A 80 9.85 -2.06 -1.32
N SER A 81 9.65 -2.10 -2.64
CA SER A 81 8.32 -2.10 -3.27
C SER A 81 7.49 -3.28 -2.79
N GLN A 82 8.03 -4.49 -2.87
CA GLN A 82 7.32 -5.70 -2.42
C GLN A 82 7.04 -5.65 -0.91
N SER A 83 8.04 -5.28 -0.12
CA SER A 83 7.90 -5.15 1.33
C SER A 83 6.79 -4.18 1.73
N LEU A 84 6.80 -2.98 1.15
CA LEU A 84 5.82 -1.96 1.48
C LEU A 84 4.42 -2.39 1.05
N HIS A 85 4.28 -2.94 -0.16
CA HIS A 85 2.99 -3.47 -0.63
C HIS A 85 2.38 -4.47 0.35
N ASP A 86 3.17 -5.40 0.88
CA ASP A 86 2.71 -6.44 1.80
C ASP A 86 2.40 -5.87 3.20
N ILE A 87 3.18 -4.90 3.67
CA ILE A 87 2.89 -4.19 4.93
C ILE A 87 1.55 -3.43 4.81
N LEU A 88 1.33 -2.71 3.71
CA LEU A 88 0.06 -2.00 3.47
C LEU A 88 -1.12 -2.98 3.34
N ALA A 89 -0.89 -4.13 2.71
CA ALA A 89 -1.89 -5.20 2.59
C ALA A 89 -2.43 -5.62 3.96
N GLU A 90 -1.53 -5.94 4.87
CA GLU A 90 -1.89 -6.43 6.19
C GLU A 90 -2.49 -5.31 7.05
N GLN A 91 -1.88 -4.12 7.03
CA GLN A 91 -2.34 -2.98 7.83
C GLN A 91 -3.76 -2.56 7.45
N TYR A 92 -4.09 -2.54 6.15
CA TYR A 92 -5.37 -2.03 5.68
C TYR A 92 -6.50 -3.07 5.68
N LYS A 93 -6.19 -4.35 5.94
CA LYS A 93 -7.11 -5.49 5.81
C LYS A 93 -8.49 -5.28 6.47
N HIS A 94 -8.51 -4.70 7.67
CA HIS A 94 -9.75 -4.44 8.43
C HIS A 94 -10.25 -2.99 8.33
N HIS A 95 -9.57 -2.19 7.52
CA HIS A 95 -9.83 -0.78 7.32
C HIS A 95 -9.97 -0.47 5.83
N TRP A 96 -10.47 -1.40 5.01
CA TRP A 96 -10.68 -1.21 3.58
C TRP A 96 -12.17 -1.38 3.26
N PHE A 97 -12.85 -0.29 2.89
CA PHE A 97 -14.31 -0.29 2.67
C PHE A 97 -14.63 0.25 1.28
N PRO A 98 -14.68 -0.59 0.22
CA PRO A 98 -14.99 -0.14 -1.14
C PRO A 98 -16.33 0.59 -1.25
N ASP A 99 -17.34 0.18 -0.49
CA ASP A 99 -18.67 0.83 -0.49
C ASP A 99 -18.66 2.20 0.21
N ARG A 100 -17.63 2.48 1.02
CA ARG A 100 -17.44 3.74 1.74
C ARG A 100 -15.96 4.15 1.68
N PRO A 101 -15.44 4.57 0.50
CA PRO A 101 -14.00 4.76 0.29
C PRO A 101 -13.32 5.64 1.33
N CYS A 102 -13.97 6.73 1.74
CA CYS A 102 -13.42 7.67 2.72
C CYS A 102 -13.37 7.09 4.15
N LYS A 103 -14.14 6.04 4.48
CA LYS A 103 -14.11 5.42 5.81
C LYS A 103 -12.73 4.82 6.05
N GLY A 104 -12.07 5.26 7.11
CA GLY A 104 -10.72 4.81 7.45
C GLY A 104 -9.59 5.45 6.64
N SER A 105 -9.87 6.45 5.78
CA SER A 105 -8.83 7.12 4.97
C SER A 105 -7.71 7.70 5.84
N GLY A 106 -8.04 8.36 6.96
CA GLY A 106 -7.05 8.86 7.92
C GLY A 106 -6.19 7.77 8.56
N TYR A 107 -6.71 6.56 8.75
CA TYR A 107 -5.93 5.41 9.26
C TYR A 107 -4.96 4.86 8.20
N ARG A 108 -5.39 4.86 6.93
CA ARG A 108 -4.57 4.38 5.82
C ARG A 108 -3.56 5.42 5.34
N CYS A 109 -3.78 6.70 5.65
CA CYS A 109 -2.91 7.80 5.25
C CYS A 109 -1.44 7.54 5.62
N ILE A 110 -0.56 7.66 4.63
CA ILE A 110 0.89 7.65 4.82
C ILE A 110 1.32 9.11 4.97
N ARG A 111 1.94 9.45 6.11
CA ARG A 111 2.35 10.83 6.40
C ARG A 111 3.81 10.91 6.79
N ILE A 112 4.54 11.77 6.10
CA ILE A 112 5.93 12.11 6.37
C ILE A 112 5.98 13.60 6.66
N ASN A 113 6.51 13.95 7.83
CA ASN A 113 6.83 15.32 8.24
C ASN A 113 8.12 15.28 9.08
N HIS A 114 8.15 15.94 10.23
CA HIS A 114 9.20 15.74 11.25
C HIS A 114 9.27 14.30 11.80
N LYS A 115 8.29 13.45 11.46
CA LYS A 115 8.26 12.02 11.76
C LYS A 115 8.07 11.21 10.46
N MET A 116 8.88 10.18 10.30
CA MET A 116 8.76 9.20 9.23
C MET A 116 7.56 8.28 9.50
N ASP A 117 6.79 7.99 8.45
CA ASP A 117 5.72 6.99 8.52
C ASP A 117 6.29 5.62 8.92
N PRO A 118 5.71 4.93 9.92
CA PRO A 118 6.27 3.68 10.43
C PRO A 118 6.28 2.55 9.40
N LEU A 119 5.32 2.51 8.47
CA LEU A 119 5.25 1.45 7.45
C LEU A 119 6.32 1.67 6.39
N VAL A 120 6.52 2.93 6.00
CA VAL A 120 7.62 3.32 5.09
C VAL A 120 8.97 3.07 5.74
N TRP A 121 9.12 3.43 7.02
CA TRP A 121 10.33 3.15 7.79
C TRP A 121 10.64 1.66 7.82
N GLN A 122 9.65 0.83 8.19
CA GLN A 122 9.81 -0.62 8.25
C GLN A 122 10.25 -1.21 6.90
N ALA A 123 9.68 -0.74 5.78
CA ALA A 123 10.11 -1.17 4.45
C ALA A 123 11.53 -0.70 4.10
N GLY A 124 11.90 0.53 4.47
CA GLY A 124 13.24 1.08 4.30
C GLY A 124 14.31 0.29 5.06
N GLN A 125 14.00 -0.15 6.29
CA GLN A 125 14.90 -0.99 7.08
C GLN A 125 15.21 -2.32 6.39
N ARG A 126 14.25 -2.93 5.68
CA ARG A 126 14.46 -4.21 4.97
C ARG A 126 15.51 -4.12 3.86
N ILE A 127 15.79 -2.91 3.37
CA ILE A 127 16.80 -2.67 2.33
C ILE A 127 18.06 -1.99 2.86
N GLY A 128 18.19 -1.89 4.19
CA GLY A 128 19.37 -1.36 4.88
C GLY A 128 19.44 0.17 4.93
N LEU A 129 18.34 0.88 4.70
CA LEU A 129 18.34 2.35 4.83
C LEU A 129 18.21 2.78 6.29
N THR A 130 19.00 3.77 6.68
CA THR A 130 18.80 4.49 7.94
C THR A 130 17.64 5.48 7.83
N ILE A 131 17.09 5.91 8.96
CA ILE A 131 16.00 6.87 8.96
C ILE A 131 16.45 8.23 8.37
N GLN A 132 17.70 8.62 8.60
CA GLN A 132 18.29 9.83 8.02
C GLN A 132 18.38 9.75 6.50
N GLN A 133 18.76 8.58 5.96
CA GLN A 133 18.77 8.37 4.51
C GLN A 133 17.36 8.48 3.93
N LEU A 134 16.34 7.93 4.60
CA LEU A 134 14.95 8.09 4.13
C LEU A 134 14.51 9.56 4.10
N TYR A 135 14.85 10.36 5.11
CA TYR A 135 14.54 11.80 5.10
C TYR A 135 15.26 12.56 3.98
N LEU A 136 16.43 12.11 3.53
CA LEU A 136 17.13 12.72 2.39
C LEU A 136 16.53 12.33 1.03
N LEU A 137 15.91 11.14 0.96
CA LEU A 137 15.35 10.56 -0.26
C LEU A 137 13.91 10.97 -0.50
N LEU A 138 13.09 11.05 0.56
CA LEU A 138 11.67 11.35 0.49
C LEU A 138 11.39 12.85 0.70
N PRO A 139 10.24 13.37 0.23
CA PRO A 139 9.84 14.75 0.54
C PRO A 139 9.76 14.96 2.06
N THR A 140 10.22 16.12 2.53
CA THR A 140 10.18 16.49 3.95
C THR A 140 8.75 16.56 4.48
N GLU A 141 7.80 16.91 3.62
CA GLU A 141 6.38 16.98 3.93
C GLU A 141 5.58 16.28 2.84
N LEU A 142 5.03 15.13 3.16
CA LEU A 142 4.19 14.33 2.28
C LEU A 142 2.97 13.83 3.05
N THR A 143 1.80 13.97 2.44
CA THR A 143 0.58 13.28 2.85
C THR A 143 0.07 12.50 1.66
N LEU A 144 -0.13 11.19 1.81
CA LEU A 144 -0.56 10.29 0.75
C LEU A 144 -1.77 9.49 1.23
N TRP A 145 -2.91 9.69 0.59
CA TRP A 145 -4.16 8.99 0.87
C TRP A 145 -4.26 7.78 -0.07
N VAL A 146 -4.46 6.60 0.50
CA VAL A 146 -4.58 5.34 -0.22
C VAL A 146 -5.96 4.78 0.07
N ASP A 147 -6.91 5.10 -0.80
CA ASP A 147 -8.32 4.80 -0.61
C ASP A 147 -8.82 3.84 -1.70
N PRO A 148 -9.92 3.11 -1.46
CA PRO A 148 -10.58 2.39 -2.52
C PRO A 148 -10.84 3.31 -3.70
N PHE A 149 -10.38 2.87 -4.87
CA PHE A 149 -10.55 3.55 -6.16
C PHE A 149 -9.77 4.85 -6.37
N GLU A 150 -9.17 5.46 -5.34
CA GLU A 150 -8.42 6.71 -5.46
C GLU A 150 -7.10 6.67 -4.67
N VAL A 151 -6.03 7.17 -5.27
CA VAL A 151 -4.81 7.53 -4.55
C VAL A 151 -4.51 8.97 -4.86
N SER A 152 -4.38 9.79 -3.83
CA SER A 152 -4.10 11.21 -3.94
C SER A 152 -3.04 11.63 -2.94
N TYR A 153 -2.33 12.71 -3.22
CA TYR A 153 -1.22 13.16 -2.38
C TYR A 153 -1.13 14.68 -2.33
N ARG A 154 -0.43 15.15 -1.30
CA ARG A 154 -0.01 16.54 -1.11
C ARG A 154 1.46 16.57 -0.69
N ILE A 155 2.26 17.40 -1.35
CA ILE A 155 3.65 17.67 -0.96
C ILE A 155 3.72 19.10 -0.43
N GLY A 156 4.28 19.28 0.77
CA GLY A 156 4.26 20.55 1.50
C GLY A 156 2.97 20.77 2.31
N GLU A 157 3.05 21.56 3.38
CA GLU A 157 1.87 22.00 4.16
C GLU A 157 0.84 22.74 3.30
N ASP A 158 1.30 23.69 2.47
CA ASP A 158 0.47 24.50 1.56
C ASP A 158 0.34 23.90 0.15
N GLY A 159 0.73 22.64 -0.02
CA GLY A 159 0.68 21.95 -1.30
C GLY A 159 -0.74 21.78 -1.85
N SER A 160 -0.87 21.78 -3.17
CA SER A 160 -2.11 21.32 -3.82
C SER A 160 -2.26 19.80 -3.71
N ILE A 161 -3.51 19.33 -3.63
CA ILE A 161 -3.81 17.90 -3.68
C ILE A 161 -3.85 17.46 -5.14
N CYS A 162 -3.04 16.46 -5.47
CA CYS A 162 -2.94 15.84 -6.78
C CYS A 162 -3.45 14.40 -6.74
N VAL A 163 -4.21 14.00 -7.76
CA VAL A 163 -4.64 12.60 -7.93
C VAL A 163 -3.54 11.83 -8.67
N LEU A 164 -3.09 10.74 -8.06
CA LEU A 164 -2.09 9.83 -8.62
C LEU A 164 -2.75 8.66 -9.35
N TYR A 165 -3.85 8.15 -8.81
CA TYR A 165 -4.61 7.03 -9.36
C TYR A 165 -6.10 7.26 -9.10
N GLU A 166 -6.91 6.95 -10.09
CA GLU A 166 -8.36 6.97 -9.99
C GLU A 166 -8.94 5.83 -10.82
N SER A 167 -9.99 5.20 -10.32
CA SER A 167 -10.77 4.19 -11.02
C SER A 167 -12.24 4.32 -10.67
N LYS A 168 -13.13 3.85 -11.54
CA LYS A 168 -14.56 3.82 -11.22
C LYS A 168 -14.88 2.56 -10.42
N PRO A 169 -15.70 2.65 -9.35
CA PRO A 169 -16.34 1.46 -8.80
C PRO A 169 -17.12 0.80 -9.94
N GLY A 170 -16.85 -0.49 -10.21
CA GLY A 170 -17.73 -1.23 -11.12
C GLY A 170 -19.16 -1.21 -10.58
N PRO A 171 -20.19 -1.34 -11.43
CA PRO A 171 -21.56 -1.44 -10.93
C PRO A 171 -21.63 -2.64 -9.99
N ILE A 172 -21.79 -2.36 -8.69
CA ILE A 172 -22.12 -3.37 -7.71
C ILE A 172 -23.54 -3.81 -8.07
N MET A 173 -23.67 -4.91 -8.82
CA MET A 173 -24.94 -5.63 -8.91
C MET A 173 -25.29 -6.08 -7.49
N MET A 174 -25.99 -5.22 -6.77
CA MET A 174 -26.76 -5.64 -5.60
C MET A 174 -27.70 -6.75 -6.08
N PRO A 175 -27.78 -7.90 -5.39
CA PRO A 175 -28.75 -8.92 -5.77
C PRO A 175 -30.15 -8.30 -5.58
N VAL A 176 -30.78 -7.94 -6.70
CA VAL A 176 -32.20 -7.65 -6.74
C VAL A 176 -32.89 -8.96 -6.35
N ASN A 177 -33.57 -8.97 -5.21
CA ASN A 177 -34.49 -10.04 -4.88
C ASN A 177 -35.60 -10.03 -5.94
N THR A 178 -35.46 -10.89 -6.95
CA THR A 178 -36.49 -11.12 -7.96
C THR A 178 -37.64 -11.89 -7.33
N THR A 179 -38.59 -11.19 -6.72
CA THR A 179 -39.96 -11.70 -6.63
C THR A 179 -40.60 -11.50 -7.99
N SER A 180 -40.72 -12.60 -8.71
CA SER A 180 -41.44 -12.73 -9.97
C SER A 180 -42.88 -12.23 -9.85
N ALA A 181 -43.22 -11.17 -10.58
CA ALA A 181 -44.58 -10.89 -11.04
C ALA A 181 -44.52 -10.09 -12.36
N ALA A 182 -45.51 -10.35 -13.21
CA ALA A 182 -45.42 -10.30 -14.66
C ALA A 182 -46.00 -9.03 -15.31
N ILE A 183 -45.55 -8.78 -16.56
CA ILE A 183 -46.26 -8.19 -17.73
C ILE A 183 -46.77 -6.73 -17.65
N GLY A 184 -46.38 -5.94 -18.67
CA GLY A 184 -47.23 -4.86 -19.21
C GLY A 184 -46.48 -3.72 -19.91
N SER A 185 -46.38 -3.78 -21.24
CA SER A 185 -45.92 -2.68 -22.10
C SER A 185 -46.94 -1.54 -22.19
N SER A 186 -46.51 -0.27 -22.17
CA SER A 186 -47.10 0.81 -23.00
C SER A 186 -46.26 2.10 -22.99
N SER A 187 -46.25 2.75 -24.15
CA SER A 187 -45.59 4.00 -24.52
C SER A 187 -46.15 5.23 -23.79
N GLY A 188 -45.31 6.25 -23.50
CA GLY A 188 -45.77 7.56 -23.04
C GLY A 188 -44.64 8.51 -22.66
N ASN A 189 -44.70 9.72 -23.19
CA ASN A 189 -43.68 10.76 -23.21
C ASN A 189 -43.54 11.56 -21.89
N SER A 190 -42.45 12.35 -21.82
CA SER A 190 -42.22 13.55 -21.01
C SER A 190 -42.09 13.44 -19.49
N GLY A 191 -40.84 13.62 -19.04
CA GLY A 191 -40.47 13.95 -17.67
C GLY A 191 -38.96 14.02 -17.59
N ALA A 192 -38.36 15.14 -18.01
CA ALA A 192 -36.96 15.44 -17.78
C ALA A 192 -36.72 15.52 -16.27
N MET A 193 -36.37 14.39 -15.67
CA MET A 193 -35.93 14.31 -14.28
C MET A 193 -34.42 14.49 -14.33
N ASN A 194 -33.97 15.65 -13.87
CA ASN A 194 -32.55 15.96 -13.71
C ASN A 194 -31.85 14.76 -13.06
N PRO A 195 -30.76 14.22 -13.63
CA PRO A 195 -29.97 13.25 -12.88
C PRO A 195 -29.47 13.99 -11.64
N MET A 196 -29.88 13.51 -10.47
CA MET A 196 -29.27 13.86 -9.20
C MET A 196 -27.77 13.84 -9.40
N VAL A 197 -27.13 14.97 -9.11
CA VAL A 197 -25.68 15.08 -8.95
C VAL A 197 -25.21 13.83 -8.21
N ASP A 198 -24.51 12.96 -8.93
CA ASP A 198 -23.78 11.85 -8.34
C ASP A 198 -22.67 12.53 -7.56
N SER A 199 -23.00 12.92 -6.33
CA SER A 199 -22.09 13.50 -5.35
C SER A 199 -21.16 12.39 -4.91
N HIS A 200 -20.29 11.96 -5.84
CA HIS A 200 -18.96 11.50 -5.53
C HIS A 200 -18.25 12.70 -4.88
N ILE A 201 -18.58 12.95 -3.62
CA ILE A 201 -17.80 13.80 -2.74
C ILE A 201 -16.46 13.09 -2.67
N SER A 202 -15.52 13.50 -3.53
CA SER A 202 -14.12 13.14 -3.37
C SER A 202 -13.79 13.48 -1.92
N CYS A 203 -13.18 12.53 -1.21
CA CYS A 203 -12.88 12.61 0.23
C CYS A 203 -12.10 13.90 0.61
N LYS A 204 -11.61 14.61 -0.40
CA LYS A 204 -11.06 15.97 -0.40
C LYS A 204 -11.93 17.02 0.30
N GLU A 205 -13.26 17.00 0.16
CA GLU A 205 -14.12 18.06 0.76
C GLU A 205 -14.35 17.82 2.27
N GLU A 206 -14.58 16.56 2.68
CA GLU A 206 -14.93 16.20 4.07
C GLU A 206 -13.74 16.37 5.05
N LEU A 207 -12.51 16.10 4.60
CA LEU A 207 -11.31 16.26 5.43
C LEU A 207 -10.90 17.73 5.60
N MET A 208 -11.19 18.59 4.61
CA MET A 208 -10.95 20.03 4.73
C MET A 208 -11.85 20.71 5.77
N VAL A 209 -13.02 20.13 6.08
CA VAL A 209 -13.93 20.62 7.12
C VAL A 209 -13.42 20.31 8.54
N LEU A 210 -12.76 19.18 8.74
CA LEU A 210 -12.26 18.75 10.07
C LEU A 210 -10.92 19.38 10.47
N GLY A 211 -10.18 19.99 9.53
CA GLY A 211 -8.89 20.63 9.79
C GLY A 211 -8.95 22.09 10.26
N ARG A 212 -10.13 22.72 10.29
CA ARG A 212 -10.27 24.17 10.59
C ARG A 212 -10.95 24.51 11.91
N THR A 213 -11.48 23.55 12.66
CA THR A 213 -12.10 23.85 13.96
C THR A 213 -11.14 23.58 15.11
N SER A 214 -10.08 24.39 15.19
CA SER A 214 -9.58 24.76 16.52
C SER A 214 -10.58 25.78 17.09
N PRO A 215 -11.15 25.60 18.30
CA PRO A 215 -12.00 26.62 18.89
C PRO A 215 -11.10 27.81 19.23
N SER A 216 -11.06 28.80 18.36
CA SER A 216 -10.47 30.10 18.67
C SER A 216 -11.27 30.67 19.85
N LYS A 217 -10.65 30.69 21.04
CA LYS A 217 -11.12 31.49 22.17
C LYS A 217 -11.29 32.92 21.69
N ALA A 218 -12.53 33.36 21.56
CA ALA A 218 -12.87 34.77 21.46
C ALA A 218 -12.48 35.44 22.77
N TYR A 219 -11.35 36.15 22.80
CA TYR A 219 -11.12 37.15 23.83
C TYR A 219 -11.91 38.40 23.41
N ASN A 220 -12.93 38.73 24.18
CA ASN A 220 -13.58 40.03 24.07
C ASN A 220 -12.58 41.09 24.53
N MET A 221 -12.09 41.91 23.61
CA MET A 221 -11.38 43.14 23.94
C MET A 221 -12.37 44.08 24.64
N MET A 222 -12.28 44.23 25.96
CA MET A 222 -12.96 45.32 26.66
C MET A 222 -12.27 46.64 26.29
N THR A 223 -12.96 47.45 25.50
CA THR A 223 -12.59 48.85 25.27
C THR A 223 -12.80 49.63 26.57
N VAL A 224 -11.72 50.03 27.23
CA VAL A 224 -11.76 51.09 28.24
C VAL A 224 -11.90 52.42 27.51
N SER A 225 -13.02 53.11 27.75
CA SER A 225 -13.20 54.51 27.34
C SER A 225 -12.56 55.41 28.39
N SER A 226 -11.97 56.52 27.91
CA SER A 226 -11.21 57.52 28.66
C SER A 226 -11.99 58.24 29.75
#